data_AF-A0AAE1DJ44-F1
#
_entry.id   AF-A0AAE1DJ44-F1
#
_cell.length_a   1.000
_cell.length_b   1.000
_cell.length_c   1.000
_cell.angle_alpha   90.00
_cell.angle_beta   90.00
_cell.angle_gamma   90.00
#
_symmetry.space_group_name_H-M   'P 1'
#
loop_
_entity.id
_entity.type
_entity.pdbx_description
1 polymer ?
#
loop_
_entity_poly.entity_id
_entity_poly.type
_entity_poly.pdbx_seq_one_letter_code
_entity_poly.pdbx_strand_id
1 'polypeptide(L)'
;MCHLDQVMLSRLGGVDEVSDVSPISVSEFAQQMAVAHEAFSKEIQAIIATFRRRNYELKKQRPMETPNCIFSSWEALLQETEMDAQAHLDAASLLHKNVYLPLQEVASHKNRQADMLALFRDNLDSVYIEALREEQKAEKDYHSSFQDFVGLPKDPGEKEGEAVRGRLHRTHNDYILNIRATNTMADEYNKALPRILEEMEEIYIDTGNTINVAVQSHALLLLTKAKEQHKRYEGQLRLCRQVSPHSDVTFFVKAVGQDNTTLTFARPHQDFKPAVALAADDQKSLCRQMILDRLTEESVLRKRSSLQAKAMEMAVSLKHSQDIISTLSNVCQRIVSLCCQVSGQNEQFVNPDLISFVANRQPYLLRLGANVQHVD
;
A
#
# COMPACT_ATOMS: atom_id res chain seq x y z
N MET A 1 40.05 23.39 28.42
CA MET A 1 39.28 22.25 27.89
C MET A 1 37.89 22.33 28.49
N CYS A 2 36.96 22.92 27.74
CA CYS A 2 35.58 23.07 28.17
C CYS A 2 34.84 21.75 27.95
N HIS A 3 33.80 21.51 28.74
CA HIS A 3 32.94 20.32 28.65
C HIS A 3 32.35 20.10 27.23
N LEU A 4 32.26 21.17 26.42
CA LEU A 4 31.88 21.13 25.01
C LEU A 4 32.89 20.40 24.12
N ASP A 5 34.20 20.56 24.37
CA ASP A 5 35.27 19.93 23.59
C ASP A 5 35.20 18.40 23.73
N GLN A 6 34.95 17.93 24.96
CA GLN A 6 34.88 16.50 25.28
C GLN A 6 33.58 15.85 24.77
N VAL A 7 32.48 16.61 24.70
CA VAL A 7 31.18 16.14 24.19
C VAL A 7 31.15 16.11 22.66
N MET A 8 31.75 17.07 21.96
CA MET A 8 31.90 17.03 20.50
C MET A 8 32.83 15.88 20.07
N LEU A 9 33.92 15.66 20.81
CA LEU A 9 34.89 14.59 20.54
C LEU A 9 34.37 13.19 20.87
N SER A 10 33.61 13.00 21.96
CA SER A 10 32.97 11.71 22.25
C SER A 10 31.86 11.36 21.26
N ARG A 11 31.24 12.37 20.63
CA ARG A 11 30.17 12.21 19.64
C ARG A 11 30.66 12.00 18.21
N LEU A 12 31.91 12.35 17.90
CA LEU A 12 32.52 12.17 16.57
C LEU A 12 33.57 11.04 16.54
N GLY A 13 34.26 10.78 17.66
CA GLY A 13 35.24 9.68 17.78
C GLY A 13 34.66 8.36 18.30
N GLY A 14 33.37 8.36 18.70
CA GLY A 14 32.62 7.17 19.07
C GLY A 14 31.32 7.15 18.28
N VAL A 15 31.25 6.27 17.28
CA VAL A 15 30.09 6.12 16.39
C VAL A 15 28.80 5.64 17.11
N ASP A 16 28.85 5.33 18.41
CA ASP A 16 27.76 4.57 19.03
C ASP A 16 26.87 5.26 20.06
N GLU A 17 27.17 6.43 20.63
CA GLU A 17 26.31 6.90 21.74
C GLU A 17 26.01 8.42 21.74
N VAL A 18 24.72 8.69 21.46
CA VAL A 18 23.91 9.86 21.85
C VAL A 18 23.81 11.03 20.84
N SER A 19 23.23 10.71 19.67
CA SER A 19 22.21 11.51 18.94
C SER A 19 21.56 10.67 17.82
N ASP A 20 21.01 9.51 18.19
CA ASP A 20 19.95 8.62 17.67
C ASP A 20 19.57 8.44 16.18
N VAL A 21 20.07 9.21 15.22
CA VAL A 21 19.74 9.00 13.79
C VAL A 21 20.94 9.31 12.90
N SER A 22 21.66 8.28 12.46
CA SER A 22 22.75 8.42 11.47
C SER A 22 22.21 8.43 10.03
N PRO A 23 22.91 9.08 9.06
CA PRO A 23 22.53 9.00 7.66
C PRO A 23 22.41 7.55 7.15
N ILE A 24 23.26 6.67 7.67
CA ILE A 24 23.27 5.23 7.37
C ILE A 24 21.94 4.61 7.83
N SER A 25 21.55 4.83 9.08
CA SER A 25 20.29 4.31 9.61
C SER A 25 19.06 4.78 8.82
N VAL A 26 19.01 6.06 8.45
CA VAL A 26 17.91 6.60 7.61
C VAL A 26 17.93 5.98 6.21
N SER A 27 19.12 5.80 5.63
CA SER A 27 19.27 5.16 4.32
C SER A 27 18.80 3.71 4.35
N GLU A 28 19.20 2.93 5.36
CA GLU A 28 18.82 1.52 5.54
C GLU A 28 17.32 1.37 5.74
N PHE A 29 16.71 2.25 6.56
CA PHE A 29 15.27 2.31 6.71
C PHE A 29 14.57 2.56 5.36
N ALA A 30 15.03 3.55 4.59
CA ALA A 30 14.46 3.85 3.28
C ALA A 30 14.61 2.67 2.29
N GLN A 31 15.73 1.95 2.33
CA GLN A 31 15.96 0.75 1.53
C GLN A 31 15.00 -0.38 1.91
N GLN A 32 14.83 -0.66 3.21
CA GLN A 32 13.90 -1.69 3.69
C GLN A 32 12.45 -1.35 3.32
N MET A 33 12.07 -0.07 3.45
CA MET A 33 10.77 0.42 3.00
C MET A 33 10.56 0.28 1.49
N ALA A 34 11.58 0.56 0.68
CA ALA A 34 11.52 0.35 -0.76
C ALA A 34 11.29 -1.13 -1.11
N VAL A 35 12.03 -2.05 -0.49
CA VAL A 35 11.85 -3.50 -0.68
C VAL A 35 10.44 -3.95 -0.28
N ALA A 36 9.91 -3.46 0.84
CA ALA A 36 8.56 -3.78 1.28
C ALA A 36 7.50 -3.29 0.28
N HIS A 37 7.67 -2.08 -0.28
CA HIS A 37 6.79 -1.56 -1.31
C HIS A 37 6.84 -2.36 -2.61
N GLU A 38 8.02 -2.82 -3.03
CA GLU A 38 8.14 -3.71 -4.20
C GLU A 38 7.43 -5.05 -3.97
N ALA A 39 7.62 -5.66 -2.80
CA ALA A 39 6.99 -6.94 -2.46
C ALA A 39 5.46 -6.81 -2.47
N PHE A 40 4.93 -5.79 -1.78
CA PHE A 40 3.50 -5.49 -1.75
C PHE A 40 2.93 -5.28 -3.17
N SER A 41 3.61 -4.50 -4.00
CA SER A 41 3.20 -4.26 -5.38
C SER A 41 3.11 -5.55 -6.19
N LYS A 42 4.13 -6.42 -6.11
CA LYS A 42 4.17 -7.71 -6.82
C LYS A 42 3.03 -8.63 -6.40
N GLU A 43 2.73 -8.71 -5.10
CA GLU A 43 1.64 -9.54 -4.59
C GLU A 43 0.28 -9.06 -5.12
N ILE A 44 0.00 -7.77 -5.05
CA ILE A 44 -1.26 -7.19 -5.55
C ILE A 44 -1.39 -7.40 -7.07
N GLN A 45 -0.33 -7.17 -7.84
CA GLN A 45 -0.32 -7.41 -9.29
C GLN A 45 -0.64 -8.86 -9.64
N ALA A 46 -0.13 -9.83 -8.88
CA ALA A 46 -0.42 -11.26 -9.09
C ALA A 46 -1.91 -11.59 -8.85
N ILE A 47 -2.51 -11.01 -7.81
CA ILE A 47 -3.95 -11.13 -7.52
C ILE A 47 -4.75 -10.53 -8.69
N ILE A 48 -4.44 -9.30 -9.11
CA ILE A 48 -5.14 -8.61 -10.20
C ILE A 48 -5.06 -9.40 -11.51
N ALA A 49 -3.89 -9.92 -11.86
CA ALA A 49 -3.70 -10.74 -13.06
C ALA A 49 -4.62 -11.98 -13.06
N THR A 50 -4.78 -12.61 -11.89
CA THR A 50 -5.68 -13.76 -11.71
C THR A 50 -7.15 -13.38 -11.97
N PHE A 51 -7.60 -12.25 -11.40
CA PHE A 51 -8.98 -11.80 -11.58
C PHE A 51 -9.25 -11.22 -12.97
N ARG A 52 -8.26 -10.59 -13.64
CA ARG A 52 -8.39 -10.18 -15.04
C ARG A 52 -8.59 -11.36 -15.98
N ARG A 53 -7.86 -12.47 -15.75
CA ARG A 53 -8.06 -13.72 -16.52
C ARG A 53 -9.48 -14.28 -16.31
N ARG A 54 -9.97 -14.29 -15.07
CA ARG A 54 -11.36 -14.72 -14.77
C ARG A 54 -12.39 -13.80 -15.43
N ASN A 55 -12.20 -12.49 -15.38
CA ASN A 55 -13.08 -11.51 -16.02
C ASN A 55 -13.16 -11.72 -17.54
N TYR A 56 -12.03 -12.05 -18.18
CA TYR A 56 -11.99 -12.35 -19.61
C TYR A 56 -12.86 -13.57 -19.97
N GLU A 57 -12.79 -14.64 -19.19
CA GLU A 57 -13.66 -15.82 -19.38
C GLU A 57 -15.14 -15.49 -19.14
N LEU A 58 -15.45 -14.65 -18.14
CA LEU A 58 -16.81 -14.19 -17.88
C LEU A 58 -17.37 -13.28 -19.00
N LYS A 59 -16.50 -12.54 -19.70
CA LYS A 59 -16.91 -11.76 -20.88
C LYS A 59 -17.30 -12.68 -22.04
N LYS A 60 -16.59 -13.78 -22.26
CA LYS A 60 -16.91 -14.74 -23.35
C LYS A 60 -18.27 -15.42 -23.19
N GLN A 61 -18.70 -15.64 -21.95
CA GLN A 61 -19.97 -16.30 -21.65
C GLN A 61 -21.20 -15.38 -21.83
N ARG A 62 -20.98 -14.06 -21.97
CA ARG A 62 -22.07 -13.10 -22.15
C ARG A 62 -22.36 -12.86 -23.63
N PRO A 63 -23.62 -12.50 -23.97
CA PRO A 63 -23.92 -11.93 -25.28
C PRO A 63 -22.97 -10.76 -25.52
N MET A 64 -22.12 -10.87 -26.54
CA MET A 64 -21.17 -9.82 -26.89
C MET A 64 -21.97 -8.54 -27.11
N GLU A 65 -21.56 -7.44 -26.47
CA GLU A 65 -22.14 -6.08 -26.60
C GLU A 65 -23.31 -5.70 -25.66
N THR A 66 -23.51 -6.39 -24.53
CA THR A 66 -24.41 -5.87 -23.47
C THR A 66 -23.71 -4.94 -22.48
N PRO A 67 -24.08 -3.65 -22.38
CA PRO A 67 -23.62 -2.78 -21.30
C PRO A 67 -24.01 -3.36 -19.93
N ASN A 68 -23.08 -3.33 -18.98
CA ASN A 68 -23.29 -3.85 -17.64
C ASN A 68 -22.53 -2.99 -16.62
N CYS A 69 -23.27 -2.14 -15.91
CA CYS A 69 -22.69 -1.13 -15.03
C CYS A 69 -22.04 -1.73 -13.78
N ILE A 70 -22.55 -2.85 -13.24
CA ILE A 70 -21.89 -3.53 -12.11
C ILE A 70 -20.53 -4.11 -12.54
N PHE A 71 -20.47 -4.68 -13.73
CA PHE A 71 -19.24 -5.25 -14.26
C PHE A 71 -18.23 -4.17 -14.64
N SER A 72 -18.66 -3.05 -15.24
CA SER A 72 -17.79 -1.89 -15.46
C SER A 72 -17.23 -1.32 -14.17
N SER A 73 -18.05 -1.21 -13.11
CA SER A 73 -17.59 -0.74 -11.80
C SER A 73 -16.58 -1.70 -11.15
N TRP A 74 -16.77 -3.02 -11.33
CA TRP A 74 -15.81 -4.04 -10.91
C TRP A 74 -14.48 -3.95 -11.68
N GLU A 75 -14.52 -3.77 -13.00
CA GLU A 75 -13.30 -3.58 -13.80
C GLU A 75 -12.55 -2.31 -13.42
N ALA A 76 -13.28 -1.22 -13.15
CA ALA A 76 -12.70 0.02 -12.64
C ALA A 76 -12.02 -0.19 -11.29
N LEU A 77 -12.62 -0.95 -10.36
CA LEU A 77 -11.99 -1.28 -9.08
C LEU A 77 -10.67 -2.04 -9.26
N LEU A 78 -10.64 -3.03 -10.15
CA LEU A 78 -9.42 -3.77 -10.47
C LEU A 78 -8.35 -2.85 -11.06
N GLN A 79 -8.72 -1.92 -11.93
CA GLN A 79 -7.81 -0.94 -12.51
C GLN A 79 -7.28 0.05 -11.47
N GLU A 80 -8.12 0.56 -10.58
CA GLU A 80 -7.67 1.48 -9.52
C GLU A 80 -6.74 0.79 -8.51
N THR A 81 -7.00 -0.48 -8.21
CA THR A 81 -6.11 -1.29 -7.36
C THR A 81 -4.78 -1.57 -8.07
N GLU A 82 -4.78 -1.76 -9.40
CA GLU A 82 -3.55 -1.92 -10.20
C GLU A 82 -2.71 -0.63 -10.20
N MET A 83 -3.37 0.50 -10.39
CA MET A 83 -2.73 1.83 -10.30
C MET A 83 -2.15 2.08 -8.90
N ASP A 84 -2.76 1.54 -7.85
CA ASP A 84 -2.23 1.63 -6.48
C ASP A 84 -0.98 0.77 -6.28
N ALA A 85 -0.99 -0.45 -6.81
CA ALA A 85 0.20 -1.29 -6.84
C ALA A 85 1.34 -0.62 -7.62
N GLN A 86 1.04 0.05 -8.75
CA GLN A 86 2.04 0.81 -9.50
C GLN A 86 2.60 1.98 -8.68
N ALA A 87 1.74 2.72 -7.97
CA ALA A 87 2.19 3.80 -7.10
C ALA A 87 3.12 3.33 -5.97
N HIS A 88 2.94 2.09 -5.47
CA HIS A 88 3.89 1.46 -4.55
C HIS A 88 5.25 1.18 -5.20
N LEU A 89 5.27 0.68 -6.44
CA LEU A 89 6.52 0.44 -7.18
C LEU A 89 7.26 1.76 -7.48
N ASP A 90 6.53 2.80 -7.86
CA ASP A 90 7.09 4.13 -8.08
C ASP A 90 7.67 4.70 -6.79
N ALA A 91 6.96 4.54 -5.66
CA ALA A 91 7.45 4.95 -4.34
C ALA A 91 8.73 4.20 -3.95
N ALA A 92 8.81 2.89 -4.19
CA ALA A 92 10.04 2.12 -3.96
C ALA A 92 11.22 2.67 -4.77
N SER A 93 11.00 2.95 -6.07
CA SER A 93 12.04 3.50 -6.94
C SER A 93 12.51 4.89 -6.47
N LEU A 94 11.57 5.74 -6.05
CA LEU A 94 11.87 7.09 -5.58
C LEU A 94 12.56 7.09 -4.21
N LEU A 95 12.16 6.22 -3.28
CA LEU A 95 12.88 6.03 -2.01
C LEU A 95 14.32 5.58 -2.26
N HIS A 96 14.53 4.65 -3.18
CA HIS A 96 15.85 4.16 -3.50
C HIS A 96 16.75 5.27 -4.09
N LYS A 97 16.23 6.00 -5.09
CA LYS A 97 17.00 7.03 -5.82
C LYS A 97 17.20 8.33 -5.05
N ASN A 98 16.19 8.77 -4.30
CA ASN A 98 16.18 10.11 -3.72
C ASN A 98 16.54 10.13 -2.23
N VAL A 99 16.51 8.98 -1.55
CA VAL A 99 16.78 8.89 -0.11
C VAL A 99 17.94 7.93 0.16
N TYR A 100 17.83 6.67 -0.26
CA TYR A 100 18.83 5.65 0.07
C TYR A 100 20.20 5.95 -0.56
N LEU A 101 20.31 6.03 -1.89
CA LEU A 101 21.60 6.22 -2.57
C LEU A 101 22.29 7.53 -2.14
N PRO A 102 21.62 8.70 -2.12
CA PRO A 102 22.28 9.95 -1.74
C PRO A 102 22.79 9.92 -0.29
N LEU A 103 22.02 9.35 0.65
CA LEU A 103 22.46 9.27 2.04
C LEU A 103 23.64 8.31 2.23
N GLN A 104 23.68 7.20 1.48
CA GLN A 104 24.83 6.29 1.46
C GLN A 104 26.11 6.99 1.00
N GLU A 105 26.02 7.74 -0.10
CA GLU A 105 27.16 8.48 -0.66
C GLU A 105 27.64 9.58 0.29
N VAL A 106 26.70 10.39 0.82
CA VAL A 106 27.01 11.45 1.78
C VAL A 106 27.62 10.88 3.06
N ALA A 107 27.06 9.79 3.62
CA ALA A 107 27.61 9.13 4.79
C ALA A 107 29.07 8.70 4.55
N SER A 108 29.33 8.03 3.42
CA SER A 108 30.67 7.55 3.07
C SER A 108 31.68 8.70 2.94
N HIS A 109 31.28 9.79 2.27
CA HIS A 109 32.15 10.95 2.09
C HIS A 109 32.42 11.68 3.41
N LYS A 110 31.37 11.98 4.19
CA LYS A 110 31.47 12.74 5.42
C LYS A 110 32.17 11.99 6.55
N ASN A 111 31.95 10.67 6.65
CA ASN A 111 32.70 9.83 7.59
C ASN A 111 34.19 9.85 7.26
N ARG A 112 34.57 9.68 5.99
CA ARG A 112 35.98 9.75 5.58
C ARG A 112 36.59 11.12 5.87
N GLN A 113 35.84 12.20 5.67
CA GLN A 113 36.30 13.55 5.97
C GLN A 113 36.53 13.73 7.48
N ALA A 114 35.60 13.26 8.31
CA ALA A 114 35.73 13.29 9.77
C ALA A 114 36.92 12.44 10.25
N ASP A 115 37.11 11.23 9.70
CA ASP A 115 38.24 10.36 10.02
C ASP A 115 39.58 11.03 9.72
N MET A 116 39.69 11.73 8.58
CA MET A 116 40.90 12.47 8.22
C MET A 116 41.21 13.62 9.18
N LEU A 117 40.18 14.36 9.61
CA LEU A 117 40.34 15.44 10.59
C LEU A 117 40.73 14.90 11.97
N ALA A 118 40.15 13.77 12.38
CA ALA A 118 40.52 13.08 13.61
C ALA A 118 41.98 12.61 13.57
N LEU A 119 42.42 11.97 12.48
CA LEU A 119 43.81 11.55 12.29
C LEU A 119 44.78 12.74 12.28
N PHE A 120 44.41 13.85 11.63
CA PHE A 120 45.23 15.06 11.62
C PHE A 120 45.41 15.63 13.03
N ARG A 121 44.32 15.69 13.81
CA ARG A 121 44.36 16.10 15.21
C ARG A 121 45.22 15.16 16.06
N ASP A 122 45.05 13.85 15.93
CA ASP A 122 45.84 12.87 16.69
C ASP A 122 47.34 12.99 16.38
N ASN A 123 47.70 13.30 15.13
CA ASN A 123 49.08 13.56 14.75
C ASN A 123 49.62 14.86 15.37
N LEU A 124 48.82 15.94 15.38
CA LEU A 124 49.20 17.18 16.07
C LEU A 124 49.38 16.97 17.59
N ASP A 125 48.46 16.25 18.22
CA ASP A 125 48.52 15.88 19.63
C ASP A 125 49.81 15.08 19.91
N SER A 126 50.12 14.08 19.09
CA SER A 126 51.32 13.24 19.21
C SER A 126 52.62 14.05 19.11
N VAL A 127 52.73 14.92 18.10
CA VAL A 127 53.92 15.77 17.90
C VAL A 127 54.09 16.75 19.07
N TYR A 128 53.00 17.35 19.54
CA TYR A 128 53.05 18.30 20.66
C TYR A 128 53.43 17.60 21.98
N ILE A 129 52.89 16.41 22.25
CA ILE A 129 53.25 15.60 23.42
C ILE A 129 54.72 15.21 23.40
N GLU A 130 55.28 14.84 22.24
CA GLU A 130 56.69 14.49 22.15
C GLU A 130 57.60 15.71 22.41
N ALA A 131 57.26 16.88 21.89
CA ALA A 131 58.02 18.11 22.19
C ALA A 131 57.98 18.47 23.68
N LEU A 132 56.83 18.35 24.34
CA LEU A 132 56.72 18.49 25.79
C LEU A 132 57.62 17.50 26.54
N ARG A 133 57.74 16.26 26.05
CA ARG A 133 58.60 15.23 26.64
C ARG A 133 60.08 15.56 26.49
N GLU A 134 60.49 16.06 25.32
CA GLU A 134 61.87 16.49 25.05
C GLU A 134 62.26 17.70 25.90
N GLU A 135 61.36 18.67 26.05
CA GLU A 135 61.57 19.82 26.94
C GLU A 135 61.75 19.39 28.40
N GLN A 136 60.88 18.55 28.93
CA GLN A 136 60.99 18.02 30.29
C GLN A 136 62.29 17.26 30.52
N LYS A 137 62.81 16.59 29.49
CA LYS A 137 64.10 15.92 29.56
C LYS A 137 65.25 16.93 29.59
N ALA A 138 65.24 17.92 28.70
CA ALA A 138 66.25 18.98 28.65
C ALA A 138 66.29 19.80 29.95
N GLU A 139 65.13 20.05 30.56
CA GLU A 139 65.01 20.69 31.87
C GLU A 139 65.75 19.88 32.95
N LYS A 140 65.50 18.57 33.03
CA LYS A 140 66.17 17.69 34.01
C LYS A 140 67.68 17.63 33.81
N ASP A 141 68.13 17.53 32.56
CA ASP A 141 69.56 17.47 32.21
C ASP A 141 70.29 18.79 32.55
N TYR A 142 69.62 19.93 32.36
CA TYR A 142 70.12 21.24 32.78
C TYR A 142 70.24 21.35 34.30
N HIS A 143 69.18 21.01 35.06
CA HIS A 143 69.19 21.07 36.52
C HIS A 143 70.27 20.16 37.13
N SER A 144 70.43 18.95 36.60
CA SER A 144 71.49 18.02 36.99
C SER A 144 72.89 18.62 36.76
N SER A 145 73.13 19.16 35.56
CA SER A 145 74.42 19.80 35.22
C SER A 145 74.71 21.04 36.07
N PHE A 146 73.68 21.77 36.50
CA PHE A 146 73.81 22.91 37.40
C PHE A 146 74.18 22.49 38.82
N GLN A 147 73.62 21.39 39.32
CA GLN A 147 74.02 20.82 40.61
C GLN A 147 75.49 20.40 40.62
N ASP A 148 75.94 19.74 39.55
CA ASP A 148 77.35 19.36 39.38
C ASP A 148 78.27 20.60 39.40
N PHE A 149 77.86 21.69 38.77
CA PHE A 149 78.60 22.95 38.76
C PHE A 149 78.67 23.59 40.16
N VAL A 150 77.57 23.61 40.91
CA VAL A 150 77.53 24.14 42.28
C VAL A 150 78.35 23.28 43.25
N GLY A 151 78.43 21.98 43.00
CA GLY A 151 79.22 21.03 43.77
C GLY A 151 80.74 21.09 43.54
N LEU A 152 81.22 21.94 42.61
CA LEU A 152 82.64 22.07 42.32
C LEU A 152 83.44 22.58 43.55
N PRO A 153 84.60 21.97 43.86
CA PRO A 153 85.53 22.50 44.86
C PRO A 153 85.99 23.93 44.52
N LYS A 154 86.45 24.69 45.52
CA LYS A 154 86.96 26.07 45.32
C LYS A 154 88.19 26.17 44.43
N ASP A 155 88.95 25.09 44.29
CA ASP A 155 90.16 25.00 43.46
C ASP A 155 90.10 23.71 42.61
N PRO A 156 89.16 23.64 41.65
CA PRO A 156 89.02 22.47 40.80
C PRO A 156 90.17 22.45 39.80
N GLY A 157 90.64 21.27 39.39
CA GLY A 157 91.64 21.17 38.32
C GLY A 157 91.12 21.87 37.06
N GLU A 158 91.98 22.68 36.40
CA GLU A 158 91.60 23.55 35.27
C GLU A 158 90.74 22.82 34.21
N LYS A 159 91.14 21.60 33.85
CA LYS A 159 90.43 20.74 32.89
C LYS A 159 89.05 20.25 33.38
N GLU A 160 88.93 19.95 34.67
CA GLU A 160 87.68 19.45 35.27
C GLU A 160 86.65 20.58 35.40
N GLY A 161 87.08 21.74 35.91
CA GLY A 161 86.24 22.93 35.99
C GLY A 161 85.75 23.41 34.61
N GLU A 162 86.62 23.36 33.60
CA GLU A 162 86.25 23.71 32.22
C GLU A 162 85.26 22.70 31.61
N ALA A 163 85.44 21.41 31.83
CA ALA A 163 84.54 20.37 31.33
C ALA A 163 83.12 20.46 31.93
N VAL A 164 82.99 20.70 33.24
CA VAL A 164 81.69 20.86 33.91
C VAL A 164 80.98 22.12 33.44
N ARG A 165 81.69 23.25 33.32
CA ARG A 165 81.14 24.50 32.79
C ARG A 165 80.69 24.36 31.33
N GLY A 166 81.48 23.69 30.50
CA GLY A 166 81.12 23.40 29.11
C GLY A 166 79.91 22.47 28.97
N ARG A 167 79.66 21.56 29.93
CA ARG A 167 78.44 20.74 29.98
C ARG A 167 77.22 21.58 30.35
N LEU A 168 77.33 22.40 31.40
CA LEU A 168 76.28 23.31 31.84
C LEU A 168 75.83 24.26 30.71
N HIS A 169 76.76 24.87 29.99
CA HIS A 169 76.41 25.76 28.89
C HIS A 169 75.66 25.04 27.75
N ARG A 170 76.03 23.79 27.45
CA ARG A 170 75.34 22.98 26.44
C ARG A 170 73.93 22.62 26.88
N THR A 171 73.77 22.06 28.07
CA THR A 171 72.43 21.68 28.58
C THR A 171 71.53 22.90 28.81
N HIS A 172 72.09 24.05 29.18
CA HIS A 172 71.36 25.32 29.21
C HIS A 172 70.84 25.73 27.83
N ASN A 173 71.70 25.74 26.82
CA ASN A 173 71.31 26.09 25.46
C ASN A 173 70.27 25.11 24.91
N ASP A 174 70.45 23.80 25.15
CA ASP A 174 69.50 22.77 24.74
C ASP A 174 68.13 22.98 25.41
N TYR A 175 68.09 23.30 26.70
CA TYR A 175 66.85 23.61 27.40
C TYR A 175 66.15 24.85 26.83
N ILE A 176 66.88 25.95 26.61
CA ILE A 176 66.32 27.17 26.01
C ILE A 176 65.79 26.91 24.59
N LEU A 177 66.48 26.10 23.78
CA LEU A 177 66.04 25.72 22.44
C LEU A 177 64.75 24.88 22.50
N ASN A 178 64.66 23.91 23.41
CA ASN A 178 63.46 23.09 23.58
C ASN A 178 62.26 23.91 24.07
N ILE A 179 62.43 24.84 25.02
CA ILE A 179 61.35 25.78 25.41
C ILE A 179 60.83 26.54 24.20
N ARG A 180 61.73 27.09 23.37
CA ARG A 180 61.33 27.84 22.16
C ARG A 180 60.61 26.96 21.16
N ALA A 181 61.07 25.72 20.98
CA ALA A 181 60.43 24.74 20.11
C ALA A 181 59.02 24.41 20.60
N THR A 182 58.86 24.04 21.88
CA THR A 182 57.54 23.73 22.46
C THR A 182 56.59 24.91 22.40
N ASN A 183 57.03 26.12 22.74
CA ASN A 183 56.20 27.32 22.65
C ASN A 183 55.73 27.58 21.21
N THR A 184 56.63 27.40 20.23
CA THR A 184 56.26 27.51 18.81
C THR A 184 55.24 26.45 18.41
N MET A 185 55.41 25.20 18.86
CA MET A 185 54.45 24.13 18.60
C MET A 185 53.09 24.40 19.28
N ALA A 186 53.09 24.94 20.50
CA ALA A 186 51.87 25.35 21.19
C ALA A 186 51.13 26.45 20.41
N ASP A 187 51.86 27.44 19.87
CA ASP A 187 51.28 28.49 19.04
C ASP A 187 50.66 27.93 17.76
N GLU A 188 51.35 27.03 17.05
CA GLU A 188 50.82 26.39 15.84
C GLU A 188 49.63 25.47 16.15
N TYR A 189 49.68 24.71 17.25
CA TYR A 189 48.58 23.88 17.72
C TYR A 189 47.33 24.73 18.02
N ASN A 190 47.51 25.83 18.75
CA ASN A 190 46.43 26.76 19.10
C ASN A 190 45.85 27.48 17.87
N LYS A 191 46.60 27.62 16.77
CA LYS A 191 46.09 28.12 15.48
C LYS A 191 45.35 27.04 14.68
N ALA A 192 45.81 25.79 14.74
CA ALA A 192 45.26 24.69 13.96
C ALA A 192 43.95 24.15 14.56
N LEU A 193 43.88 24.00 15.88
CA LEU A 193 42.75 23.37 16.57
C LEU A 193 41.39 24.04 16.25
N PRO A 194 41.24 25.38 16.31
CA PRO A 194 39.97 26.02 15.96
C PRO A 194 39.50 25.70 14.54
N ARG A 195 40.42 25.63 13.57
CA ARG A 195 40.09 25.31 12.17
C ARG A 195 39.59 23.88 12.02
N ILE A 196 40.20 22.93 12.73
CA ILE A 196 39.74 21.53 12.73
C ILE A 196 38.32 21.45 13.31
N LEU A 197 38.05 22.20 14.37
CA LEU A 197 36.73 22.23 15.01
C LEU A 197 35.67 22.89 14.11
N GLU A 198 36.02 23.97 13.41
CA GLU A 198 35.15 24.61 12.40
C GLU A 198 34.78 23.63 11.28
N GLU A 199 35.75 22.91 10.72
CA GLU A 199 35.50 21.90 9.67
C GLU A 199 34.63 20.75 10.19
N MET A 200 34.82 20.31 11.44
CA MET A 200 33.96 19.29 12.06
C MET A 200 32.52 19.80 12.27
N GLU A 201 32.35 21.06 12.66
CA GLU A 201 31.04 21.71 12.78
C GLU A 201 30.34 21.78 11.41
N GLU A 202 31.07 22.17 10.36
CA GLU A 202 30.53 22.20 8.99
C GLU A 202 30.07 20.81 8.52
N ILE A 203 30.86 19.77 8.79
CA ILE A 203 30.47 18.37 8.49
C ILE A 203 29.17 18.01 9.21
N TYR A 204 29.04 18.37 10.49
CA TYR A 204 27.85 18.08 11.27
C TYR A 204 26.62 18.80 10.73
N ILE A 205 26.73 20.10 10.45
CA ILE A 205 25.65 20.93 9.92
C ILE A 205 25.19 20.40 8.55
N ASP A 206 26.11 20.13 7.62
CA ASP A 206 25.79 19.64 6.29
C ASP A 206 25.14 18.25 6.32
N THR A 207 25.65 17.36 7.16
CA THR A 207 25.06 16.02 7.37
C THR A 207 23.65 16.14 7.95
N GLY A 208 23.45 16.97 8.98
CA GLY A 208 22.14 17.19 9.58
C GLY A 208 21.12 17.76 8.59
N ASN A 209 21.53 18.73 7.78
CA ASN A 209 20.69 19.30 6.72
C ASN A 209 20.31 18.26 5.67
N THR A 210 21.27 17.42 5.25
CA THR A 210 21.03 16.35 4.28
C THR A 210 20.03 15.33 4.82
N ILE A 211 20.20 14.87 6.07
CA ILE A 211 19.26 13.95 6.72
C ILE A 211 17.86 14.58 6.76
N ASN A 212 17.76 15.84 7.19
CA ASN A 212 16.47 16.53 7.32
C ASN A 212 15.73 16.60 5.97
N VAL A 213 16.43 16.96 4.89
CA VAL A 213 15.87 16.97 3.53
C VAL A 213 15.43 15.58 3.09
N ALA A 214 16.21 14.54 3.40
CA ALA A 214 15.90 13.16 3.04
C ALA A 214 14.65 12.63 3.79
N VAL A 215 14.55 12.90 5.09
CA VAL A 215 13.37 12.55 5.91
C VAL A 215 12.12 13.30 5.40
N GLN A 216 12.25 14.59 5.11
CA GLN A 216 11.16 15.38 4.53
C GLN A 216 10.72 14.83 3.16
N SER A 217 11.68 14.47 2.30
CA SER A 217 11.43 13.86 0.99
C SER A 217 10.66 12.54 1.11
N HIS A 218 11.07 11.67 2.04
CA HIS A 218 10.34 10.43 2.35
C HIS A 218 8.90 10.72 2.77
N ALA A 219 8.69 11.61 3.73
CA ALA A 219 7.35 11.94 4.23
C ALA A 219 6.46 12.54 3.13
N LEU A 220 7.01 13.43 2.29
CA LEU A 220 6.29 14.06 1.19
C LEU A 220 5.88 13.05 0.11
N LEU A 221 6.73 12.08 -0.19
CA LEU A 221 6.43 11.00 -1.12
C LEU A 221 5.21 10.18 -0.64
N LEU A 222 5.22 9.76 0.63
CA LEU A 222 4.10 9.00 1.21
C LEU A 222 2.81 9.80 1.26
N LEU A 223 2.90 11.08 1.62
CA LEU A 223 1.75 11.99 1.63
C LEU A 223 1.14 12.15 0.22
N THR A 224 1.99 12.34 -0.79
CA THR A 224 1.55 12.50 -2.18
C THR A 224 0.87 11.24 -2.68
N LYS A 225 1.47 10.07 -2.42
CA LYS A 225 0.86 8.76 -2.73
C LYS A 225 -0.51 8.60 -2.06
N ALA A 226 -0.62 8.89 -0.76
CA ALA A 226 -1.87 8.77 -0.02
C ALA A 226 -2.97 9.69 -0.56
N LYS A 227 -2.63 10.93 -0.95
CA LYS A 227 -3.57 11.88 -1.56
C LYS A 227 -4.09 11.38 -2.91
N GLU A 228 -3.21 10.90 -3.79
CA GLU A 228 -3.62 10.37 -5.09
C GLU A 228 -4.42 9.07 -4.95
N GLN A 229 -4.07 8.20 -3.99
CA GLN A 229 -4.84 7.01 -3.66
C GLN A 229 -6.25 7.37 -3.19
N HIS A 230 -6.38 8.33 -2.27
CA HIS A 230 -7.67 8.80 -1.78
C HIS A 230 -8.56 9.33 -2.92
N LYS A 231 -8.02 10.22 -3.76
CA LYS A 231 -8.73 10.80 -4.90
C LYS A 231 -9.25 9.75 -5.89
N ARG A 232 -8.43 8.73 -6.19
CA ARG A 232 -8.80 7.62 -7.07
C ARG A 232 -9.93 6.79 -6.49
N TYR A 233 -9.84 6.37 -5.23
CA TYR A 233 -10.90 5.60 -4.57
C TYR A 233 -12.18 6.40 -4.33
N GLU A 234 -12.10 7.71 -4.12
CA GLU A 234 -13.29 8.58 -4.09
C GLU A 234 -14.01 8.60 -5.46
N GLY A 235 -13.25 8.63 -6.56
CA GLY A 235 -13.77 8.43 -7.92
C GLY A 235 -14.48 7.08 -8.07
N GLN A 236 -13.86 6.01 -7.60
CA GLN A 236 -14.43 4.66 -7.63
C GLN A 236 -15.74 4.56 -6.82
N LEU A 237 -15.81 5.17 -5.64
CA LEU A 237 -17.03 5.22 -4.83
C LEU A 237 -18.18 5.92 -5.57
N ARG A 238 -17.89 6.97 -6.34
CA ARG A 238 -18.90 7.63 -7.19
C ARG A 238 -19.41 6.71 -8.29
N LEU A 239 -18.54 5.93 -8.94
CA LEU A 239 -18.95 4.93 -9.93
C LEU A 239 -19.85 3.86 -9.31
N CYS A 240 -19.47 3.31 -8.15
CA CYS A 240 -20.28 2.31 -7.44
C CYS A 240 -21.68 2.83 -7.09
N ARG A 241 -21.82 4.11 -6.74
CA ARG A 241 -23.13 4.74 -6.43
C ARG A 241 -24.02 4.91 -7.66
N GLN A 242 -23.45 4.92 -8.86
CA GLN A 242 -24.19 5.06 -10.12
C GLN A 242 -24.68 3.71 -10.69
N VAL A 243 -24.31 2.58 -10.06
CA VAL A 243 -24.72 1.25 -10.50
C VAL A 243 -26.23 1.08 -10.35
N SER A 244 -26.91 0.76 -11.45
CA SER A 244 -28.34 0.48 -11.51
C SER A 244 -28.59 -0.93 -12.03
N PRO A 245 -28.95 -1.88 -11.15
CA PRO A 245 -29.28 -3.25 -11.56
C PRO A 245 -30.47 -3.31 -12.52
N HIS A 246 -31.40 -2.36 -12.43
CA HIS A 246 -32.53 -2.30 -13.35
C HIS A 246 -32.08 -2.05 -14.80
N SER A 247 -31.15 -1.10 -14.97
CA SER A 247 -30.57 -0.79 -16.27
C SER A 247 -29.87 -2.02 -16.86
N ASP A 248 -29.09 -2.74 -16.06
CA ASP A 248 -28.39 -3.97 -16.48
C ASP A 248 -29.36 -5.05 -16.97
N VAL A 249 -30.47 -5.26 -16.25
CA VAL A 249 -31.52 -6.21 -16.68
C VAL A 249 -32.18 -5.74 -17.98
N THR A 250 -32.48 -4.45 -18.11
CA THR A 250 -33.06 -3.90 -19.33
C THR A 250 -32.12 -4.08 -20.53
N PHE A 251 -30.83 -3.84 -20.37
CA PHE A 251 -29.85 -4.09 -21.43
C PHE A 251 -29.72 -5.57 -21.77
N PHE A 252 -29.70 -6.44 -20.76
CA PHE A 252 -29.63 -7.89 -20.96
C PHE A 252 -30.86 -8.44 -21.69
N VAL A 253 -32.08 -8.07 -21.26
CA VAL A 253 -33.33 -8.52 -21.90
C VAL A 253 -33.41 -8.02 -23.34
N LYS A 254 -32.97 -6.79 -23.63
CA LYS A 254 -32.91 -6.27 -25.00
C LYS A 254 -31.99 -7.11 -25.89
N ALA A 255 -30.83 -7.52 -25.39
CA ALA A 255 -29.91 -8.34 -26.16
C ALA A 255 -30.39 -9.78 -26.34
N VAL A 256 -30.95 -10.41 -25.30
CA VAL A 256 -31.46 -11.79 -25.39
C VAL A 256 -32.80 -11.87 -26.14
N GLY A 257 -33.59 -10.79 -26.10
CA GLY A 257 -34.89 -10.69 -26.75
C GLY A 257 -34.82 -10.54 -28.27
N GLN A 258 -33.67 -10.20 -28.84
CA GLN A 258 -33.49 -10.13 -30.30
C GLN A 258 -33.41 -11.53 -30.96
N ASP A 259 -32.97 -12.55 -30.22
CA ASP A 259 -32.83 -13.91 -30.76
C ASP A 259 -34.04 -14.83 -30.49
N ASN A 260 -34.94 -14.45 -29.56
CA ASN A 260 -35.96 -15.37 -29.01
C ASN A 260 -37.42 -14.97 -29.26
N THR A 261 -37.71 -13.96 -30.08
CA THR A 261 -39.10 -13.61 -30.45
C THR A 261 -39.83 -14.66 -31.30
N THR A 262 -39.22 -15.82 -31.55
CA THR A 262 -39.84 -17.01 -32.18
C THR A 262 -40.13 -18.15 -31.21
N LEU A 263 -39.94 -17.98 -29.90
CA LEU A 263 -40.60 -18.86 -28.91
C LEU A 263 -41.99 -18.32 -28.60
N THR A 264 -42.87 -18.35 -29.60
CA THR A 264 -44.31 -18.20 -29.42
C THR A 264 -44.81 -19.39 -28.57
N PHE A 265 -44.68 -19.26 -27.25
CA PHE A 265 -45.43 -20.04 -26.27
C PHE A 265 -46.95 -19.93 -26.51
N ALA A 266 -47.38 -18.90 -27.25
CA ALA A 266 -48.66 -18.90 -27.92
C ALA A 266 -48.58 -19.73 -29.21
N ARG A 267 -48.68 -21.06 -29.10
CA ARG A 267 -49.29 -21.81 -30.20
C ARG A 267 -50.66 -21.14 -30.39
N PRO A 268 -50.98 -20.55 -31.56
CA PRO A 268 -52.29 -19.96 -31.76
C PRO A 268 -53.34 -21.01 -31.41
N HIS A 269 -54.38 -20.60 -30.67
CA HIS A 269 -55.48 -21.49 -30.29
C HIS A 269 -55.88 -22.32 -31.50
N GLN A 270 -55.75 -23.65 -31.38
CA GLN A 270 -56.06 -24.52 -32.50
C GLN A 270 -57.57 -24.46 -32.74
N ASP A 271 -57.96 -24.08 -33.95
CA ASP A 271 -59.35 -24.13 -34.35
C ASP A 271 -59.75 -25.57 -34.75
N PHE A 272 -61.03 -25.89 -34.63
CA PHE A 272 -61.60 -27.15 -35.10
C PHE A 272 -61.42 -27.27 -36.62
N LYS A 273 -60.75 -28.33 -37.07
CA LYS A 273 -60.51 -28.61 -38.49
C LYS A 273 -61.40 -29.77 -38.94
N PRO A 274 -62.52 -29.52 -39.66
CA PRO A 274 -63.34 -30.60 -40.20
C PRO A 274 -62.54 -31.40 -41.25
N ALA A 275 -62.79 -32.71 -41.31
CA ALA A 275 -62.06 -33.62 -42.21
C ALA A 275 -62.43 -33.42 -43.70
N VAL A 276 -63.60 -32.83 -44.00
CA VAL A 276 -64.12 -32.57 -45.36
C VAL A 276 -64.92 -31.26 -45.37
N ALA A 277 -64.93 -30.54 -46.49
CA ALA A 277 -65.85 -29.42 -46.72
C ALA A 277 -67.28 -29.98 -46.88
N LEU A 278 -68.09 -29.92 -45.82
CA LEU A 278 -69.48 -30.35 -45.82
C LEU A 278 -70.36 -29.27 -46.49
N ALA A 279 -71.53 -29.66 -46.98
CA ALA A 279 -72.52 -28.71 -47.50
C ALA A 279 -72.95 -27.74 -46.38
N ALA A 280 -73.29 -26.50 -46.75
CA ALA A 280 -73.46 -25.38 -45.82
C ALA A 280 -74.49 -25.61 -44.68
N ASP A 281 -75.45 -26.52 -44.86
CA ASP A 281 -76.46 -26.86 -43.85
C ASP A 281 -75.98 -27.94 -42.85
N ASP A 282 -75.25 -28.97 -43.30
CA ASP A 282 -74.64 -30.00 -42.43
C ASP A 282 -73.40 -29.48 -41.69
N GLN A 283 -72.78 -28.41 -42.20
CA GLN A 283 -71.63 -27.75 -41.61
C GLN A 283 -72.00 -27.03 -40.29
N LYS A 284 -73.26 -26.58 -40.11
CA LYS A 284 -73.67 -25.83 -38.89
C LYS A 284 -73.90 -26.73 -37.67
N SER A 285 -74.29 -27.98 -37.86
CA SER A 285 -74.61 -28.93 -36.78
C SER A 285 -73.39 -29.70 -36.27
N LEU A 286 -72.34 -29.87 -37.09
CA LEU A 286 -71.13 -30.63 -36.75
C LEU A 286 -69.92 -29.76 -36.38
N CYS A 287 -70.00 -28.44 -36.57
CA CYS A 287 -68.94 -27.51 -36.20
C CYS A 287 -68.94 -27.21 -34.71
N ARG A 288 -67.90 -27.67 -33.99
CA ARG A 288 -67.63 -27.34 -32.57
C ARG A 288 -68.73 -27.78 -31.58
N GLN A 289 -69.57 -28.74 -31.95
CA GLN A 289 -70.61 -29.29 -31.07
C GLN A 289 -70.37 -30.77 -30.80
N MET A 290 -70.76 -31.20 -29.61
CA MET A 290 -70.67 -32.60 -29.18
C MET A 290 -71.92 -33.33 -29.67
N ILE A 291 -71.74 -34.44 -30.39
CA ILE A 291 -72.86 -35.28 -30.83
C ILE A 291 -73.26 -36.18 -29.65
N LEU A 292 -74.53 -36.09 -29.25
CA LEU A 292 -75.12 -36.87 -28.17
C LEU A 292 -76.30 -37.66 -28.73
N ASP A 293 -76.10 -38.95 -28.93
CA ASP A 293 -77.12 -39.92 -29.32
C ASP A 293 -76.99 -41.23 -28.52
N ARG A 294 -77.93 -42.16 -28.73
CA ARG A 294 -77.95 -43.45 -28.04
C ARG A 294 -76.67 -44.30 -28.28
N LEU A 295 -75.91 -44.02 -29.33
CA LEU A 295 -74.68 -44.75 -29.69
C LEU A 295 -73.42 -44.11 -29.08
N THR A 296 -73.45 -42.82 -28.76
CA THR A 296 -72.30 -42.01 -28.32
C THR A 296 -72.35 -41.67 -26.82
N GLU A 297 -73.53 -41.69 -26.21
CA GLU A 297 -73.78 -41.28 -24.81
C GLU A 297 -72.83 -41.96 -23.81
N GLU A 298 -72.69 -43.28 -23.88
CA GLU A 298 -71.86 -44.02 -22.92
C GLU A 298 -70.36 -43.68 -23.06
N SER A 299 -69.88 -43.50 -24.30
CA SER A 299 -68.50 -43.12 -24.60
C SER A 299 -68.18 -41.71 -24.12
N VAL A 300 -69.11 -40.77 -24.35
CA VAL A 300 -68.99 -39.38 -23.91
C VAL A 300 -68.98 -39.29 -22.38
N LEU A 301 -69.86 -40.02 -21.69
CA LEU A 301 -69.87 -40.05 -20.22
C LEU A 301 -68.58 -40.63 -19.64
N ARG A 302 -68.08 -41.75 -20.19
CA ARG A 302 -66.79 -42.32 -19.77
C ARG A 302 -65.64 -41.33 -20.00
N LYS A 303 -65.61 -40.65 -21.15
CA LYS A 303 -64.58 -39.66 -21.48
C LYS A 303 -64.66 -38.43 -20.60
N ARG A 304 -65.87 -37.93 -20.31
CA ARG A 304 -66.12 -36.82 -19.38
C ARG A 304 -65.58 -37.16 -18.00
N SER A 305 -65.92 -38.32 -17.45
CA SER A 305 -65.42 -38.75 -16.13
C SER A 305 -63.90 -38.86 -16.11
N SER A 306 -63.28 -39.41 -17.16
CA SER A 306 -61.82 -39.47 -17.28
C SER A 306 -61.16 -38.09 -17.37
N LEU A 307 -61.74 -37.17 -18.16
CA LEU A 307 -61.23 -35.80 -18.28
C LEU A 307 -61.43 -35.00 -17.00
N GLN A 308 -62.54 -35.20 -16.29
CA GLN A 308 -62.80 -34.58 -15.00
C GLN A 308 -61.80 -35.06 -13.93
N ALA A 309 -61.48 -36.36 -13.92
CA ALA A 309 -60.43 -36.89 -13.04
C ALA A 309 -59.06 -36.26 -13.34
N LYS A 310 -58.67 -36.15 -14.62
CA LYS A 310 -57.43 -35.48 -15.03
C LYS A 310 -57.40 -33.99 -14.71
N ALA A 311 -58.52 -33.29 -14.88
CA ALA A 311 -58.64 -31.88 -14.54
C ALA A 311 -58.48 -31.68 -13.02
N MET A 312 -59.06 -32.57 -12.21
CA MET A 312 -58.92 -32.55 -10.76
C MET A 312 -57.47 -32.84 -10.32
N GLU A 313 -56.81 -33.82 -10.93
CA GLU A 313 -55.39 -34.11 -10.69
C GLU A 313 -54.49 -32.91 -11.03
N MET A 314 -54.73 -32.26 -12.18
CA MET A 314 -54.00 -31.05 -12.58
C MET A 314 -54.26 -29.88 -11.62
N ALA A 315 -55.50 -29.70 -11.15
CA ALA A 315 -55.83 -28.66 -10.17
C ALA A 315 -55.09 -28.89 -8.83
N VAL A 316 -54.99 -30.15 -8.38
CA VAL A 316 -54.21 -30.51 -7.19
C VAL A 316 -52.72 -30.21 -7.40
N SER A 317 -52.16 -30.56 -8.57
CA SER A 317 -50.76 -30.28 -8.91
C SER A 317 -50.45 -28.78 -8.97
N LEU A 318 -51.36 -27.98 -9.55
CA LEU A 318 -51.25 -26.52 -9.59
C LEU A 318 -51.27 -25.93 -8.19
N LYS A 319 -52.22 -26.37 -7.35
CA LYS A 319 -52.29 -25.92 -5.95
C LYS A 319 -51.01 -26.26 -5.18
N HIS A 320 -50.51 -27.48 -5.32
CA HIS A 320 -49.26 -27.89 -4.69
C HIS A 320 -48.07 -27.03 -5.13
N SER A 321 -47.96 -26.73 -6.43
CA SER A 321 -46.92 -25.84 -6.97
C SER A 321 -47.05 -24.41 -6.43
N GLN A 322 -48.28 -23.90 -6.33
CA GLN A 322 -48.57 -22.58 -5.76
C GLN A 322 -48.15 -22.51 -4.29
N ASP A 323 -48.44 -23.55 -3.50
CA ASP A 323 -48.08 -23.66 -2.08
C ASP A 323 -46.56 -23.72 -1.90
N ILE A 324 -45.84 -24.45 -2.75
CA ILE A 324 -44.36 -24.46 -2.78
C ILE A 324 -43.82 -23.04 -3.07
N ILE A 325 -44.34 -22.38 -4.10
CA ILE A 325 -43.90 -21.02 -4.48
C ILE A 325 -44.14 -20.03 -3.33
N SER A 326 -45.31 -20.10 -2.69
CA SER A 326 -45.65 -19.27 -1.54
C SER A 326 -44.67 -19.50 -0.38
N THR A 327 -44.38 -20.77 -0.08
CA THR A 327 -43.43 -21.15 0.97
C THR A 327 -42.03 -20.61 0.68
N LEU A 328 -41.53 -20.79 -0.55
CA LEU A 328 -40.24 -20.28 -0.98
C LEU A 328 -40.18 -18.75 -0.93
N SER A 329 -41.24 -18.07 -1.36
CA SER A 329 -41.34 -16.60 -1.29
C SER A 329 -41.21 -16.10 0.14
N ASN A 330 -41.92 -16.73 1.08
CA ASN A 330 -41.86 -16.39 2.50
C ASN A 330 -40.45 -16.64 3.10
N VAL A 331 -39.78 -17.72 2.72
CA VAL A 331 -38.39 -18.00 3.13
C VAL A 331 -37.44 -16.94 2.61
N CYS A 332 -37.54 -16.59 1.32
CA CYS A 332 -36.72 -15.55 0.71
C CYS A 332 -36.93 -14.18 1.38
N GLN A 333 -38.18 -13.80 1.69
CA GLN A 333 -38.48 -12.55 2.41
C GLN A 333 -37.83 -12.51 3.79
N ARG A 334 -37.85 -13.63 4.53
CA ARG A 334 -37.18 -13.72 5.83
C ARG A 334 -35.67 -13.55 5.70
N ILE A 335 -35.03 -14.24 4.75
CA ILE A 335 -33.59 -14.12 4.49
C ILE A 335 -33.21 -12.68 4.17
N VAL A 336 -33.98 -12.02 3.29
CA VAL A 336 -33.78 -10.62 2.92
C VAL A 336 -33.87 -9.70 4.15
N SER A 337 -34.89 -9.90 4.99
CA SER A 337 -35.04 -9.13 6.23
C SER A 337 -33.86 -9.31 7.17
N LEU A 338 -33.33 -10.54 7.31
CA LEU A 338 -32.14 -10.83 8.11
C LEU A 338 -30.88 -10.14 7.54
N CYS A 339 -30.66 -10.18 6.22
CA CYS A 339 -29.54 -9.51 5.57
C CYS A 339 -29.57 -7.99 5.75
N CYS A 340 -30.76 -7.37 5.70
CA CYS A 340 -30.91 -5.94 5.97
C CYS A 340 -30.58 -5.58 7.43
N GLN A 341 -30.95 -6.43 8.40
CA GLN A 341 -30.64 -6.22 9.82
C GLN A 341 -29.14 -6.30 10.12
N VAL A 342 -28.43 -7.27 9.52
CA VAL A 342 -26.96 -7.38 9.66
C VAL A 342 -26.24 -6.20 9.01
N SER A 343 -26.76 -5.71 7.88
CA SER A 343 -26.18 -4.55 7.18
C SER A 343 -26.41 -3.24 7.95
N GLY A 344 -27.56 -3.10 8.64
CA GLY A 344 -27.89 -1.93 9.45
C GLY A 344 -27.05 -1.76 10.72
N GLN A 345 -26.33 -2.79 11.19
CA GLN A 345 -25.40 -2.64 12.32
C GLN A 345 -24.03 -2.07 11.94
N ASN A 346 -23.74 -1.92 10.64
CA ASN A 346 -22.54 -1.27 10.10
C ASN A 346 -22.91 0.08 9.47
N GLU A 347 -23.42 1.03 10.29
CA GLU A 347 -23.97 2.32 9.84
C GLU A 347 -22.98 3.24 9.07
N GLN A 348 -21.70 2.92 8.98
CA GLN A 348 -20.72 3.76 8.29
C GLN A 348 -20.60 3.53 6.77
N PHE A 349 -21.22 2.50 6.19
CA PHE A 349 -20.97 2.14 4.78
C PHE A 349 -22.19 1.76 3.93
N VAL A 350 -23.44 1.97 4.40
CA VAL A 350 -24.63 1.50 3.66
C VAL A 350 -25.28 2.63 2.86
N ASN A 351 -25.38 2.42 1.54
CA ASN A 351 -26.13 3.28 0.63
C ASN A 351 -27.65 3.10 0.87
N PRO A 352 -28.40 4.15 1.25
CA PRO A 352 -29.85 4.07 1.51
C PRO A 352 -30.67 3.52 0.31
N ASP A 353 -30.15 3.66 -0.91
CA ASP A 353 -30.82 3.22 -2.14
C ASP A 353 -30.83 1.69 -2.32
N LEU A 354 -29.89 0.97 -1.70
CA LEU A 354 -29.88 -0.50 -1.71
C LEU A 354 -31.01 -1.08 -0.84
N ILE A 355 -31.36 -0.39 0.25
CA ILE A 355 -32.47 -0.77 1.13
C ILE A 355 -33.81 -0.53 0.43
N SER A 356 -33.93 0.58 -0.31
CA SER A 356 -35.16 0.91 -1.06
C SER A 356 -35.38 -0.01 -2.28
N PHE A 357 -34.30 -0.44 -2.96
CA PHE A 357 -34.39 -1.37 -4.10
C PHE A 357 -34.90 -2.76 -3.69
N VAL A 358 -34.50 -3.24 -2.52
CA VAL A 358 -34.93 -4.52 -1.96
C VAL A 358 -36.35 -4.45 -1.40
N ALA A 359 -36.76 -3.31 -0.83
CA ALA A 359 -38.11 -3.11 -0.30
C ALA A 359 -39.20 -2.91 -1.38
N ASN A 360 -38.87 -2.34 -2.54
CA ASN A 360 -39.88 -1.88 -3.53
C ASN A 360 -40.34 -2.91 -4.58
N ARG A 361 -39.90 -4.18 -4.54
CA ARG A 361 -40.42 -5.22 -5.45
C ARG A 361 -41.49 -6.10 -4.80
N GLN A 362 -42.58 -5.47 -4.39
CA GLN A 362 -43.80 -6.16 -3.96
C GLN A 362 -44.95 -6.33 -5.01
N PRO A 363 -45.07 -5.65 -6.17
CA PRO A 363 -46.30 -5.81 -6.96
C PRO A 363 -46.26 -6.71 -8.21
N TYR A 364 -45.12 -7.23 -8.68
CA TYR A 364 -45.08 -7.90 -10.00
C TYR A 364 -45.41 -9.40 -10.01
N LEU A 365 -45.41 -10.10 -8.86
CA LEU A 365 -45.71 -11.53 -8.80
C LEU A 365 -47.18 -11.86 -8.48
N LEU A 366 -48.00 -10.86 -8.13
CA LEU A 366 -49.43 -11.06 -7.81
C LEU A 366 -50.38 -10.80 -8.98
N ARG A 367 -49.92 -10.27 -10.12
CA ARG A 367 -50.81 -9.93 -11.25
C ARG A 367 -51.16 -11.06 -12.21
N LEU A 368 -50.55 -12.24 -12.07
CA LEU A 368 -50.91 -13.41 -12.90
C LEU A 368 -52.03 -14.27 -12.30
N GLY A 369 -52.46 -14.00 -11.05
CA GLY A 369 -53.55 -14.72 -10.38
C GLY A 369 -54.93 -14.06 -10.44
N ALA A 370 -55.04 -12.82 -10.95
CA ALA A 370 -56.27 -12.02 -10.84
C ALA A 370 -57.23 -12.12 -12.04
N ASN A 371 -56.88 -12.86 -13.10
CA ASN A 371 -57.70 -12.93 -14.34
C ASN A 371 -58.45 -14.27 -14.53
N VAL A 372 -58.66 -15.06 -13.48
CA VAL A 372 -59.42 -16.33 -13.58
C VAL A 372 -60.77 -16.27 -12.82
N GLN A 373 -61.26 -15.08 -12.49
CA GLN A 373 -62.61 -14.90 -11.94
C GLN A 373 -63.39 -13.88 -12.77
N HIS A 374 -63.86 -14.32 -13.93
CA HIS A 374 -65.15 -13.96 -14.52
C HIS A 374 -65.20 -14.47 -15.96
N VAL A 375 -65.65 -15.73 -16.11
CA VAL A 375 -66.41 -16.16 -17.28
C VAL A 375 -67.47 -17.10 -16.72
N ASP A 376 -68.63 -16.52 -16.40
CA ASP A 376 -69.90 -17.26 -16.32
C ASP A 376 -70.44 -17.47 -17.74
#